data_AF-A0A7W7YN54-F1
#
_entry.id   AF-A0A7W7YN54-F1
#
_cell.length_a   1.000
_cell.length_b   1.000
_cell.length_c   1.000
_cell.angle_alpha   90.00
_cell.angle_beta   90.00
_cell.angle_gamma   90.00
#
_symmetry.space_group_name_H-M   'P 1'
#
loop_
_entity.id
_entity.type
_entity.pdbx_description
1 polymer ?
#
loop_
_entity_poly.entity_id
_entity_poly.type
_entity_poly.pdbx_seq_one_letter_code
_entity_poly.pdbx_strand_id
1 'polypeptide(L)'
;MEGKHLIYVLLLIALMGVGYGIYHTTEIDDANKELIAVTEQIGSLESLIQKQKAYIEVRGEAVALLTALNIMQKDAAGIRKEIVDLRLGEEQARRDFEQAIENSRSNAAGLVLNDPILPNGIRLRNARVEKVDKDVTTISHSEGISKFTPDMLPLELKERFRFGMPIGGPTETATLTAATSSVPTITASSLPVAASKTDLLSAAQKQLEKLKKELPYLEEELKKTETESAAATSPSKKFYFKNRLDSINKQIADLKGQMLLAENEVKKHE
;
A
#
# COMPACT_ATOMS: atom_id res chain seq x y z
N MET A 1 -5.25 -63.12 87.74
CA MET A 1 -4.93 -63.13 86.29
C MET A 1 -5.65 -62.00 85.53
N GLU A 2 -6.58 -61.27 86.13
CA GLU A 2 -7.49 -60.34 85.41
C GLU A 2 -6.84 -59.00 85.00
N GLY A 3 -5.86 -58.48 85.73
CA GLY A 3 -5.21 -57.19 85.39
C GLY A 3 -4.36 -57.21 84.11
N LYS A 4 -3.88 -58.38 83.68
CA LYS A 4 -3.06 -58.50 82.45
C LYS A 4 -3.91 -58.30 81.19
N HIS A 5 -5.15 -58.79 81.20
CA HIS A 5 -6.06 -58.65 80.05
C HIS A 5 -6.46 -57.19 79.81
N LEU A 6 -6.63 -56.40 80.86
CA LEU A 6 -6.96 -54.98 80.76
C LEU A 6 -5.82 -54.16 80.12
N ILE A 7 -4.57 -54.50 80.46
CA ILE A 7 -3.37 -53.89 79.85
C ILE A 7 -3.28 -54.25 78.36
N TYR A 8 -3.55 -55.49 77.97
CA TYR A 8 -3.54 -55.89 76.55
C TYR A 8 -4.63 -55.18 75.73
N VAL A 9 -5.83 -55.00 76.28
CA VAL A 9 -6.91 -54.26 75.61
C VAL A 9 -6.56 -52.79 75.43
N LEU A 10 -6.00 -52.15 76.45
CA LEU A 10 -5.58 -50.74 76.37
C LEU A 10 -4.45 -50.55 75.34
N LEU A 11 -3.51 -51.49 75.28
CA LEU A 11 -2.43 -51.47 74.29
C LEU A 11 -2.96 -51.66 72.87
N LEU A 12 -3.98 -52.50 72.67
CA LEU A 12 -4.62 -52.69 71.36
C LEU A 12 -5.38 -51.44 70.89
N ILE A 13 -6.07 -50.75 71.79
CA ILE A 13 -6.73 -49.47 71.49
C ILE A 13 -5.70 -48.40 71.13
N ALA A 14 -4.59 -48.33 71.85
CA ALA A 14 -3.49 -47.41 71.54
C ALA A 14 -2.89 -47.70 70.15
N LEU A 15 -2.70 -48.98 69.80
CA LEU A 15 -2.16 -49.40 68.52
C LEU A 15 -3.11 -49.09 67.35
N MET A 16 -4.42 -49.28 67.56
CA MET A 16 -5.45 -48.85 66.60
C MET A 16 -5.51 -47.33 66.44
N GLY A 17 -5.40 -46.57 67.54
CA GLY A 17 -5.40 -45.10 67.50
C GLY A 17 -4.18 -44.53 66.76
N VAL A 18 -3.00 -45.11 66.98
CA VAL A 18 -1.78 -44.72 66.25
C VAL A 18 -1.87 -45.11 64.77
N GLY A 19 -2.37 -46.31 64.45
CA GLY A 19 -2.57 -46.74 63.07
C GLY A 19 -3.55 -45.85 62.32
N TYR A 20 -4.67 -45.49 62.94
CA TYR A 20 -5.65 -44.57 62.38
C TYR A 20 -5.09 -43.15 62.22
N GLY A 21 -4.32 -42.67 63.19
CA GLY A 21 -3.65 -41.37 63.11
C GLY A 21 -2.66 -41.29 61.95
N ILE A 22 -1.82 -42.32 61.77
CA ILE A 22 -0.86 -42.39 60.66
C ILE A 22 -1.60 -42.39 59.31
N TYR A 23 -2.64 -43.23 59.18
CA TYR A 23 -3.45 -43.31 57.95
C TYR A 23 -4.09 -41.96 57.58
N HIS A 24 -4.69 -41.27 58.55
CA HIS A 24 -5.32 -39.99 58.32
C HIS A 24 -4.31 -38.88 58.02
N THR A 25 -3.11 -38.92 58.62
CA THR A 25 -2.05 -37.96 58.28
C THR A 25 -1.49 -38.21 56.88
N THR A 26 -1.40 -39.46 56.43
CA THR A 26 -0.94 -39.76 55.07
C THR A 26 -1.92 -39.29 54.00
N GLU A 27 -3.24 -39.44 54.23
CA GLU A 27 -4.24 -38.92 53.29
C GLU A 27 -4.22 -37.38 53.20
N ILE A 28 -4.01 -36.69 54.33
CA ILE A 28 -3.88 -35.22 54.35
C ILE A 28 -2.61 -34.78 53.60
N ASP A 29 -1.48 -35.47 53.81
CA ASP A 29 -0.23 -35.14 53.13
C ASP A 29 -0.31 -35.36 51.62
N ASP A 30 -0.98 -36.42 51.18
CA ASP A 30 -1.17 -36.69 49.75
C ASP A 30 -2.16 -35.70 49.11
N ALA A 31 -3.23 -35.31 49.82
CA ALA A 31 -4.13 -34.24 49.38
C ALA A 31 -3.41 -32.88 49.28
N ASN A 32 -2.52 -32.57 50.22
CA ASN A 32 -1.72 -31.35 50.18
C ASN A 32 -0.72 -31.35 49.01
N LYS A 33 -0.08 -32.49 48.71
CA LYS A 33 0.79 -32.62 47.53
C LYS A 33 0.01 -32.43 46.23
N GLU A 34 -1.20 -32.98 46.14
CA GLU A 34 -2.05 -32.82 44.97
C GLU A 34 -2.47 -31.34 44.80
N LEU A 35 -2.84 -30.65 45.88
CA LEU A 35 -3.13 -29.21 45.84
C LEU A 35 -1.92 -28.38 45.38
N ILE A 36 -0.71 -28.71 45.84
CA ILE A 36 0.52 -28.04 45.38
C ILE A 36 0.77 -28.30 43.89
N ALA A 37 0.61 -29.54 43.43
CA ALA A 37 0.78 -29.88 42.02
C ALA A 37 -0.27 -29.18 41.13
N VAL A 38 -1.52 -29.10 41.57
CA VAL A 38 -2.61 -28.42 40.86
C VAL A 38 -2.38 -26.90 40.84
N THR A 39 -1.94 -26.30 41.94
CA THR A 39 -1.63 -24.85 41.98
C THR A 39 -0.44 -24.49 41.09
N GLU A 40 0.58 -25.34 41.02
CA GLU A 40 1.69 -25.17 40.07
C GLU A 40 1.23 -25.29 38.61
N GLN A 41 0.36 -26.25 38.31
CA GLN A 41 -0.24 -26.39 36.98
C GLN A 41 -1.09 -25.15 36.61
N ILE A 42 -1.89 -24.62 37.54
CA ILE A 42 -2.67 -23.40 37.33
C ILE A 42 -1.76 -22.21 37.05
N GLY A 43 -0.68 -22.04 37.83
CA GLY A 43 0.30 -20.97 37.58
C GLY A 43 0.96 -21.08 36.21
N SER A 44 1.27 -22.30 35.76
CA SER A 44 1.82 -22.55 34.43
C SER A 44 0.83 -22.21 33.31
N LEU A 45 -0.45 -22.57 33.49
CA LEU A 45 -1.55 -22.28 32.56
C LEU A 45 -1.80 -20.78 32.45
N GLU A 46 -1.79 -20.06 33.57
CA GLU A 46 -1.96 -18.62 33.61
C GLU A 46 -0.85 -17.90 32.82
N SER A 47 0.40 -18.34 32.98
CA SER A 47 1.52 -17.79 32.20
C SER A 47 1.39 -18.04 30.70
N LEU A 48 0.80 -19.17 30.30
CA LEU A 48 0.57 -19.52 28.89
C LEU A 48 -0.57 -18.68 28.31
N ILE A 49 -1.65 -18.48 29.07
CA ILE A 49 -2.77 -17.60 28.71
C ILE A 49 -2.31 -16.15 28.55
N GLN A 50 -1.48 -15.64 29.46
CA GLN A 50 -0.91 -14.29 29.33
C GLN A 50 -0.06 -14.14 28.07
N LYS A 51 0.80 -15.13 27.76
CA LYS A 51 1.60 -15.13 26.52
C LYS A 51 0.73 -15.20 25.28
N GLN A 52 -0.32 -16.02 25.27
CA GLN A 52 -1.27 -16.07 24.15
C GLN A 52 -2.02 -14.75 23.99
N LYS A 53 -2.44 -14.11 25.08
CA LYS A 53 -3.11 -12.80 25.04
C LYS A 53 -2.20 -11.74 24.40
N ALA A 54 -0.96 -11.65 24.84
CA ALA A 54 0.02 -10.73 24.25
C ALA A 54 0.26 -11.03 22.75
N TYR A 55 0.32 -12.31 22.37
CA TYR A 55 0.48 -12.71 20.97
C TYR A 55 -0.74 -12.37 20.10
N ILE A 56 -1.96 -12.49 20.65
CA ILE A 56 -3.20 -12.11 19.96
C ILE A 56 -3.28 -10.59 19.78
N GLU A 57 -2.87 -9.82 20.79
CA GLU A 57 -2.84 -8.36 20.73
C GLU A 57 -1.88 -7.85 19.65
N VAL A 58 -0.65 -8.36 19.62
CA VAL A 58 0.34 -8.05 18.56
C VAL A 58 -0.18 -8.44 17.17
N ARG A 59 -0.88 -9.58 17.05
CA ARG A 59 -1.53 -9.95 15.78
C ARG A 59 -2.68 -9.03 15.41
N GLY A 60 -3.46 -8.55 16.38
CA GLY A 60 -4.54 -7.59 16.17
C GLY A 60 -4.00 -6.28 15.59
N GLU A 61 -2.92 -5.75 16.16
CA GLU A 61 -2.24 -4.56 15.66
C GLU A 61 -1.66 -4.78 14.26
N ALA A 62 -1.00 -5.92 14.01
CA ALA A 62 -0.48 -6.24 12.68
C ALA A 62 -1.58 -6.35 11.62
N VAL A 63 -2.73 -6.94 11.96
CA VAL A 63 -3.89 -7.01 11.06
C VAL A 63 -4.45 -5.61 10.78
N ALA A 64 -4.55 -4.75 11.80
CA ALA A 64 -5.01 -3.37 11.62
C ALA A 64 -4.06 -2.54 10.73
N LEU A 65 -2.75 -2.75 10.86
CA LEU A 65 -1.77 -2.11 9.98
C LEU A 65 -1.86 -2.62 8.55
N LEU A 66 -2.05 -3.93 8.36
CA LEU A 66 -2.22 -4.52 7.03
C LEU A 66 -3.50 -4.05 6.34
N THR A 67 -4.61 -3.91 7.08
CA THR A 67 -5.86 -3.37 6.51
C THR A 67 -5.70 -1.90 6.15
N ALA A 68 -5.06 -1.09 7.00
CA ALA A 68 -4.75 0.31 6.69
C ALA A 68 -3.87 0.44 5.45
N LEU A 69 -2.83 -0.40 5.32
CA LEU A 69 -1.95 -0.41 4.14
C LEU A 69 -2.71 -0.76 2.87
N ASN A 70 -3.63 -1.73 2.92
CA ASN A 70 -4.45 -2.11 1.77
C ASN A 70 -5.38 -0.96 1.33
N ILE A 71 -6.02 -0.27 2.29
CA ILE A 71 -6.83 0.92 2.01
C ILE A 71 -5.97 2.01 1.34
N MET A 72 -4.80 2.32 1.91
CA MET A 72 -3.89 3.31 1.33
C MET A 72 -3.41 2.93 -0.08
N GLN A 73 -3.13 1.65 -0.34
CA GLN A 73 -2.76 1.19 -1.68
C GLN A 73 -3.90 1.35 -2.68
N LYS A 74 -5.13 1.03 -2.27
CA LYS A 74 -6.33 1.21 -3.10
C LYS A 74 -6.57 2.69 -3.42
N ASP A 75 -6.43 3.56 -2.42
CA ASP A 75 -6.61 5.00 -2.59
C ASP A 75 -5.50 5.58 -3.48
N ALA A 76 -4.25 5.17 -3.29
CA ALA A 76 -3.13 5.57 -4.14
C ALA A 76 -3.33 5.12 -5.61
N ALA A 77 -3.89 3.93 -5.83
CA ALA A 77 -4.25 3.46 -7.17
C ALA A 77 -5.39 4.31 -7.79
N GLY A 78 -6.38 4.68 -6.98
CA GLY A 78 -7.48 5.58 -7.38
C GLY A 78 -6.97 6.95 -7.82
N ILE A 79 -6.14 7.59 -6.99
CA ILE A 79 -5.54 8.91 -7.27
C ILE A 79 -4.68 8.86 -8.54
N ARG A 80 -3.87 7.81 -8.71
CA ARG A 80 -3.07 7.65 -9.94
C ARG A 80 -3.93 7.58 -11.19
N LYS A 81 -5.07 6.88 -11.12
CA LYS A 81 -6.03 6.82 -12.22
C LYS A 81 -6.63 8.20 -12.50
N GLU A 82 -7.06 8.91 -11.46
CA GLU A 82 -7.61 10.27 -11.59
C GLU A 82 -6.60 11.26 -12.21
N ILE A 83 -5.32 11.19 -11.83
CA ILE A 83 -4.26 12.01 -12.44
C ILE A 83 -4.12 11.72 -13.94
N VAL A 84 -4.18 10.44 -14.34
CA VAL A 84 -4.11 10.05 -15.75
C VAL A 84 -5.34 10.55 -16.51
N ASP A 85 -6.53 10.38 -15.95
CA ASP A 85 -7.78 10.83 -16.55
C ASP A 85 -7.81 12.37 -16.69
N LEU A 86 -7.31 13.11 -15.69
CA LEU A 86 -7.18 14.57 -15.75
C LEU A 86 -6.17 15.02 -16.80
N ARG A 87 -5.02 14.35 -16.93
CA ARG A 87 -4.04 14.67 -17.98
C ARG A 87 -4.59 14.41 -19.38
N LEU A 88 -5.30 13.31 -19.57
CA LEU A 88 -5.97 13.00 -20.84
C LEU A 88 -7.06 14.05 -21.14
N GLY A 89 -7.82 14.46 -20.13
CA GLY A 89 -8.82 15.52 -20.24
C GLY A 89 -8.19 16.87 -20.60
N GLU A 90 -7.07 17.23 -19.98
CA GLU A 90 -6.31 18.45 -20.29
C GLU A 90 -5.78 18.45 -21.72
N GLU A 91 -5.18 17.34 -22.16
CA GLU A 91 -4.72 17.20 -23.54
C GLU A 91 -5.87 17.29 -24.55
N GLN A 92 -7.01 16.66 -24.26
CA GLN A 92 -8.16 16.71 -25.13
C GLN A 92 -8.74 18.13 -25.21
N ALA A 93 -8.93 18.79 -24.06
CA ALA A 93 -9.38 20.17 -24.00
C ALA A 93 -8.42 21.11 -24.76
N ARG A 94 -7.10 20.85 -24.70
CA ARG A 94 -6.11 21.60 -25.47
C ARG A 94 -6.30 21.43 -26.97
N ARG A 95 -6.51 20.19 -27.44
CA ARG A 95 -6.78 19.90 -28.86
C ARG A 95 -8.08 20.52 -29.32
N ASP A 96 -9.15 20.40 -28.53
CA ASP A 96 -10.46 20.98 -28.85
C ASP A 96 -10.36 22.50 -28.94
N PHE A 97 -9.59 23.13 -28.04
CA PHE A 97 -9.33 24.56 -28.06
C PHE A 97 -8.48 24.99 -29.27
N GLU A 98 -7.41 24.27 -29.60
CA GLU A 98 -6.60 24.49 -30.80
C GLU A 98 -7.48 24.38 -32.07
N GLN A 99 -8.35 23.38 -32.13
CA GLN A 99 -9.29 23.19 -33.23
C GLN A 99 -10.34 24.32 -33.30
N ALA A 100 -10.85 24.78 -32.16
CA ALA A 100 -11.77 25.92 -32.11
C ALA A 100 -11.11 27.22 -32.59
N ILE A 101 -9.84 27.45 -32.24
CA ILE A 101 -9.06 28.58 -32.75
C ILE A 101 -8.90 28.46 -34.27
N GLU A 102 -8.51 27.28 -34.76
CA GLU A 102 -8.31 27.08 -36.20
C GLU A 102 -9.61 27.28 -36.98
N ASN A 103 -10.74 26.75 -36.48
CA ASN A 103 -12.06 26.98 -37.04
C ASN A 103 -12.45 28.47 -37.00
N SER A 104 -12.10 29.18 -35.92
CA SER A 104 -12.35 30.63 -35.83
C SER A 104 -11.52 31.41 -36.86
N ARG A 105 -10.26 31.02 -37.10
CA ARG A 105 -9.37 31.62 -38.11
C ARG A 105 -9.85 31.33 -39.53
N SER A 106 -10.24 30.09 -39.82
CA SER A 106 -10.75 29.71 -41.14
C SER A 106 -12.08 30.40 -41.45
N ASN A 107 -12.98 30.51 -40.46
CA ASN A 107 -14.29 31.15 -40.64
C ASN A 107 -14.21 32.68 -40.69
N ALA A 108 -13.09 33.27 -40.26
CA ALA A 108 -12.87 34.71 -40.37
C ALA A 108 -12.39 35.15 -41.75
N ALA A 109 -11.92 34.23 -42.59
CA ALA A 109 -11.70 34.52 -44.00
C ALA A 109 -13.03 34.91 -44.67
N GLY A 110 -13.09 36.11 -45.23
CA GLY A 110 -14.29 36.70 -45.82
C GLY A 110 -15.07 37.66 -44.91
N LEU A 111 -14.68 37.81 -43.63
CA LEU A 111 -15.34 38.75 -42.71
C LEU A 111 -15.07 40.20 -43.16
N VAL A 112 -16.15 40.96 -43.33
CA VAL A 112 -16.08 42.41 -43.57
C VAL A 112 -15.91 43.09 -42.22
N LEU A 113 -14.80 43.82 -42.08
CA LEU A 113 -14.46 44.60 -40.90
C LEU A 113 -15.04 46.00 -41.08
N ASN A 114 -15.81 46.46 -40.08
CA ASN A 114 -16.32 47.83 -40.04
C ASN A 114 -15.17 48.78 -39.67
N ASP A 115 -14.52 49.34 -40.70
CA ASP A 115 -13.48 50.37 -40.64
C ASP A 115 -12.52 50.25 -39.44
N PRO A 116 -11.73 49.16 -39.35
CA PRO A 116 -10.81 48.98 -38.23
C PRO A 116 -9.76 50.09 -38.23
N ILE A 117 -9.56 50.68 -37.05
CA ILE A 117 -8.48 51.65 -36.80
C ILE A 117 -7.25 50.84 -36.41
N LEU A 118 -6.22 50.88 -37.24
CA LEU A 118 -4.93 50.28 -36.92
C LEU A 118 -4.24 51.07 -35.77
N PRO A 119 -3.29 50.46 -35.04
CA PRO A 119 -2.54 51.11 -33.97
C PRO A 119 -1.77 52.38 -34.42
N ASN A 120 -1.48 52.49 -35.71
CA ASN A 120 -0.84 53.64 -36.35
C ASN A 120 -1.84 54.76 -36.75
N GLY A 121 -3.12 54.64 -36.40
CA GLY A 121 -4.16 55.64 -36.63
C GLY A 121 -4.82 55.60 -38.01
N ILE A 122 -4.40 54.68 -38.89
CA ILE A 122 -4.94 54.54 -40.25
C ILE A 122 -6.27 53.78 -40.18
N ARG A 123 -7.29 54.29 -40.88
CA ARG A 123 -8.61 53.64 -41.03
C ARG A 123 -8.64 52.84 -42.32
N LEU A 124 -8.80 51.52 -42.22
CA LEU A 124 -8.98 50.69 -43.41
C LEU A 124 -10.44 50.69 -43.84
N ARG A 125 -10.78 51.43 -44.91
CA ARG A 125 -12.14 51.44 -45.46
C ARG A 125 -12.42 50.15 -46.24
N ASN A 126 -13.61 49.57 -46.04
CA ASN A 126 -14.05 48.33 -46.69
C ASN A 126 -13.05 47.17 -46.51
N ALA A 127 -12.51 47.00 -45.31
CA ALA A 127 -11.56 45.94 -45.02
C ALA A 127 -12.26 44.57 -45.01
N ARG A 128 -11.72 43.60 -45.75
CA ARG A 128 -12.12 42.19 -45.74
C ARG A 128 -10.91 41.32 -45.43
N VAL A 129 -11.04 40.46 -44.43
CA VAL A 129 -10.01 39.47 -44.08
C VAL A 129 -9.95 38.41 -45.17
N GLU A 130 -8.79 38.17 -45.77
CA GLU A 130 -8.63 37.18 -46.84
C GLU A 130 -8.05 35.88 -46.30
N LYS A 131 -7.07 35.98 -45.40
CA LYS A 131 -6.44 34.81 -44.75
C LYS A 131 -5.89 35.17 -43.37
N VAL A 132 -6.07 34.28 -42.40
CA VAL A 132 -5.51 34.39 -41.05
C VAL A 132 -4.59 33.19 -40.83
N ASP A 133 -3.27 33.40 -40.95
CA ASP A 133 -2.26 32.38 -40.60
C ASP A 133 -1.72 32.62 -39.17
N LYS A 134 -0.90 31.69 -38.64
CA LYS A 134 -0.34 31.75 -37.28
C LYS A 134 0.48 33.00 -36.98
N ASP A 135 1.13 33.57 -37.99
CA ASP A 135 2.07 34.70 -37.84
C ASP A 135 1.69 35.93 -38.67
N VAL A 136 0.79 35.79 -39.65
CA VAL A 136 0.44 36.86 -40.59
C VAL A 136 -1.05 36.83 -40.92
N THR A 137 -1.70 37.98 -40.81
CA THR A 137 -3.08 38.17 -41.25
C THR A 137 -3.10 39.03 -42.51
N THR A 138 -3.74 38.54 -43.57
CA THR A 138 -3.87 39.25 -44.85
C THR A 138 -5.25 39.89 -44.92
N ILE A 139 -5.28 41.21 -45.07
CA ILE A 139 -6.51 42.01 -45.15
C ILE A 139 -6.53 42.79 -46.46
N SER A 140 -7.57 42.57 -47.25
CA SER A 140 -7.90 43.37 -48.43
C SER A 140 -8.66 44.63 -48.00
N HIS A 141 -8.28 45.81 -48.48
CA HIS A 141 -8.91 47.10 -48.17
C HIS A 141 -8.84 48.01 -49.40
N SER A 142 -9.43 49.21 -49.34
CA SER A 142 -9.49 50.14 -50.48
C SER A 142 -8.14 50.55 -51.08
N GLU A 143 -7.05 50.42 -50.34
CA GLU A 143 -5.69 50.77 -50.78
C GLU A 143 -4.88 49.55 -51.25
N GLY A 144 -5.44 48.35 -51.19
CA GLY A 144 -4.84 47.10 -51.69
C GLY A 144 -4.91 45.94 -50.70
N ILE A 145 -4.07 44.93 -50.92
CA ILE A 145 -3.93 43.77 -50.03
C ILE A 145 -2.72 44.03 -49.13
N SER A 146 -2.92 44.10 -47.81
CA SER A 146 -1.83 44.29 -46.85
C SER A 146 -1.70 43.09 -45.91
N LYS A 147 -0.45 42.76 -45.60
CA LYS A 147 -0.07 41.71 -44.66
C LYS A 147 0.27 42.36 -43.32
N PHE A 148 -0.47 42.02 -42.29
CA PHE A 148 -0.27 42.54 -40.94
C PHE A 148 0.30 41.45 -40.04
N THR A 149 1.35 41.80 -39.28
CA THR A 149 1.84 41.00 -38.16
C THR A 149 0.91 41.17 -36.95
N PRO A 150 0.90 40.21 -36.01
CA PRO A 150 0.00 40.23 -34.86
C PRO A 150 0.15 41.45 -33.94
N ASP A 151 1.27 42.17 -34.01
CA ASP A 151 1.50 43.41 -33.24
C ASP A 151 0.88 44.65 -33.89
N MET A 152 0.58 44.57 -35.19
CA MET A 152 -0.02 45.67 -35.96
C MET A 152 -1.53 45.53 -36.08
N LEU A 153 -2.12 44.45 -35.55
CA LEU A 153 -3.57 44.23 -35.57
C LEU A 153 -4.27 45.01 -34.44
N PRO A 154 -5.48 45.53 -34.69
CA PRO A 154 -6.36 46.06 -33.64
C PRO A 154 -6.60 45.03 -32.52
N LEU A 155 -6.75 45.51 -31.29
CA LEU A 155 -6.93 44.66 -30.10
C LEU A 155 -8.11 43.68 -30.25
N GLU A 156 -9.21 44.12 -30.84
CA GLU A 156 -10.40 43.30 -31.10
C GLU A 156 -10.11 42.09 -32.02
N LEU A 157 -9.22 42.27 -33.01
CA LEU A 157 -8.81 41.20 -33.93
C LEU A 157 -7.73 40.31 -33.30
N LYS A 158 -6.85 40.90 -32.50
CA LYS A 158 -5.86 40.16 -31.72
C LYS A 158 -6.51 39.21 -30.71
N GLU A 159 -7.57 39.65 -30.05
CA GLU A 159 -8.35 38.85 -29.10
C GLU A 159 -9.19 37.77 -29.80
N ARG A 160 -9.82 38.08 -30.93
CA ARG A 160 -10.60 37.10 -31.71
C ARG A 160 -9.73 35.99 -32.31
N PHE A 161 -8.53 36.32 -32.79
CA PHE A 161 -7.61 35.34 -33.38
C PHE A 161 -6.60 34.75 -32.38
N ARG A 162 -6.67 35.20 -31.11
CA ARG A 162 -5.81 34.83 -29.99
C ARG A 162 -4.32 34.81 -30.35
N PHE A 163 -3.85 35.86 -31.01
CA PHE A 163 -2.42 36.03 -31.25
C PHE A 163 -1.70 36.45 -29.96
N GLY A 164 -0.69 35.67 -29.54
CA GLY A 164 0.15 35.97 -28.37
C GLY A 164 -0.35 35.46 -27.02
N MET A 165 -1.40 34.63 -26.98
CA MET A 165 -1.77 33.89 -25.76
C MET A 165 -1.20 32.46 -25.86
N PRO A 166 -0.26 32.05 -25.00
CA PRO A 166 0.15 30.66 -24.95
C PRO A 166 -1.08 29.79 -24.63
N ILE A 167 -1.27 28.73 -25.41
CA ILE A 167 -2.31 27.74 -25.15
C ILE A 167 -1.75 26.85 -24.03
N GLY A 168 -2.06 27.27 -22.82
CA GLY A 168 -1.45 26.82 -21.57
C GLY A 168 -1.26 28.06 -20.74
N GLY A 169 -1.95 28.15 -19.60
CA GLY A 169 -1.80 29.25 -18.66
C GLY A 169 -0.33 29.47 -18.27
N PRO A 170 -0.02 30.55 -17.54
CA PRO A 170 1.34 30.83 -17.13
C PRO A 170 1.92 29.57 -16.52
N THR A 171 3.11 29.21 -16.97
CA THR A 171 4.01 28.28 -16.29
C THR A 171 4.45 28.97 -14.99
N GLU A 172 3.50 29.34 -14.13
CA GLU A 172 3.75 29.51 -12.72
C GLU A 172 4.00 28.09 -12.21
N THR A 173 5.28 27.75 -12.21
CA THR A 173 5.93 27.12 -11.06
C THR A 173 5.36 27.77 -9.80
N ALA A 174 4.16 27.35 -9.38
CA ALA A 174 3.64 27.59 -8.06
C ALA A 174 4.52 26.76 -7.14
N THR A 175 5.68 27.32 -6.79
CA THR A 175 6.34 27.04 -5.52
C THR A 175 5.29 27.31 -4.45
N LEU A 176 4.57 26.24 -4.09
CA LEU A 176 3.86 26.12 -2.84
C LEU A 176 4.91 26.25 -1.72
N THR A 177 5.25 27.49 -1.37
CA THR A 177 5.73 27.82 -0.04
C THR A 177 4.58 27.54 0.92
N ALA A 178 4.46 26.26 1.28
CA ALA A 178 3.65 25.83 2.40
C ALA A 178 4.21 26.50 3.66
N ALA A 179 3.39 27.37 4.24
CA ALA A 179 3.64 27.99 5.52
C ALA A 179 3.97 26.90 6.55
N THR A 180 5.11 27.11 7.21
CA THR A 180 5.61 26.42 8.39
C THR A 180 4.50 26.13 9.39
N SER A 181 4.06 24.88 9.47
CA SER A 181 3.48 24.31 10.67
C SER A 181 4.37 23.15 11.09
N SER A 182 5.13 23.39 12.14
CA SER A 182 6.08 22.50 12.77
C SER A 182 5.43 21.22 13.28
N VAL A 183 5.77 20.10 12.64
CA VAL A 183 5.63 18.74 13.19
C VAL A 183 7.04 18.12 13.13
N PRO A 184 7.53 17.49 14.21
CA PRO A 184 8.96 17.23 14.36
C PRO A 184 9.46 16.21 13.34
N THR A 185 10.61 16.54 12.79
CA THR A 185 11.45 15.76 11.88
C THR A 185 11.68 14.34 12.42
N ILE A 186 11.15 13.35 11.70
CA ILE A 186 11.76 12.02 11.65
C ILE A 186 12.49 11.95 10.32
N THR A 187 13.81 11.96 10.41
CA THR A 187 14.75 11.89 9.29
C THR A 187 14.58 10.55 8.57
N ALA A 188 13.87 10.54 7.44
CA ALA A 188 13.92 9.47 6.45
C ALA A 188 14.38 10.09 5.13
N SER A 189 15.68 9.94 4.91
CA SER A 189 16.42 10.33 3.72
C SER A 189 15.75 9.85 2.43
N SER A 190 15.74 10.74 1.43
CA SER A 190 15.75 10.48 -0.01
C SER A 190 14.62 9.62 -0.60
N LEU A 191 13.62 10.31 -1.16
CA LEU A 191 12.97 9.89 -2.40
C LEU A 191 14.03 9.77 -3.51
N PRO A 192 14.06 8.70 -4.33
CA PRO A 192 14.41 8.82 -5.74
C PRO A 192 13.07 8.84 -6.52
N VAL A 193 12.77 9.91 -7.26
CA VAL A 193 13.18 10.07 -8.66
C VAL A 193 12.95 8.78 -9.44
N ALA A 194 12.00 8.82 -10.39
CA ALA A 194 11.65 7.80 -11.36
C ALA A 194 12.62 6.61 -11.39
N ALA A 195 12.22 5.49 -10.78
CA ALA A 195 13.00 4.26 -10.80
C ALA A 195 13.31 3.91 -12.26
N SER A 196 14.58 4.08 -12.65
CA SER A 196 15.06 3.64 -13.95
C SER A 196 14.79 2.13 -14.04
N LYS A 197 14.55 1.61 -15.26
CA LYS A 197 14.30 0.16 -15.47
C LYS A 197 15.37 -0.72 -14.80
N THR A 198 16.59 -0.20 -14.64
CA THR A 198 17.72 -0.81 -13.92
C THR A 198 17.47 -0.99 -12.42
N ASP A 199 16.81 -0.04 -11.76
CA ASP A 199 16.53 -0.09 -10.32
C ASP A 199 15.43 -1.10 -10.02
N LEU A 200 14.39 -1.15 -10.88
CA LEU A 200 13.33 -2.16 -10.80
C LEU A 200 13.86 -3.58 -11.04
N LEU A 201 14.75 -3.76 -12.03
CA LEU A 201 15.43 -5.04 -12.26
C LEU A 201 16.30 -5.46 -11.07
N SER A 202 17.05 -4.53 -10.48
CA SER A 202 17.91 -4.84 -9.32
C SER A 202 17.10 -5.21 -8.07
N ALA A 203 15.92 -4.60 -7.88
CA ALA A 203 15.01 -4.91 -6.80
C ALA A 203 14.35 -6.29 -7.00
N ALA A 204 13.91 -6.58 -8.23
CA ALA A 204 13.36 -7.88 -8.60
C ALA A 204 14.40 -9.01 -8.46
N GLN A 205 15.65 -8.77 -8.86
CA GLN A 205 16.76 -9.73 -8.68
C GLN A 205 17.07 -9.99 -7.21
N LYS A 206 17.09 -8.95 -6.36
CA LYS A 206 17.28 -9.10 -4.90
C LYS A 206 16.13 -9.85 -4.24
N GLN A 207 14.88 -9.62 -4.67
CA GLN A 207 13.73 -10.38 -4.19
C GLN A 207 13.82 -11.84 -4.62
N LEU A 208 14.19 -12.12 -5.87
CA LEU A 208 14.37 -13.47 -6.38
C LEU A 208 15.48 -14.22 -5.62
N GLU A 209 16.59 -13.55 -5.29
CA GLU A 209 17.67 -14.13 -4.47
C GLU A 209 17.20 -14.45 -3.04
N LYS A 210 16.40 -13.56 -2.43
CA LYS A 210 15.82 -13.80 -1.11
C LYS A 210 14.86 -14.98 -1.11
N LEU A 211 13.97 -15.04 -2.12
CA LEU A 211 13.02 -16.14 -2.30
C LEU A 211 13.74 -17.48 -2.55
N LYS A 212 14.82 -17.48 -3.33
CA LYS A 212 15.68 -18.66 -3.54
C LYS A 212 16.36 -19.17 -2.28
N LYS A 213 16.65 -18.29 -1.31
CA LYS A 213 17.23 -18.66 -0.01
C LYS A 213 16.19 -19.18 0.98
N GLU A 214 14.96 -18.67 0.94
CA GLU A 214 13.88 -19.09 1.86
C GLU A 214 13.25 -20.45 1.48
N LEU A 215 13.22 -20.78 0.19
CA LEU A 215 12.68 -22.06 -0.32
C LEU A 215 13.35 -23.32 0.29
N PRO A 216 14.70 -23.47 0.29
CA PRO A 216 15.34 -24.64 0.88
C PRO A 216 15.12 -24.75 2.39
N TYR A 217 15.00 -23.61 3.09
CA TYR A 217 14.72 -23.59 4.53
C TYR A 217 13.32 -24.14 4.84
N LEU A 218 12.31 -23.74 4.06
CA LEU A 218 10.95 -24.24 4.22
C LEU A 218 10.79 -25.71 3.77
N GLU A 219 11.55 -26.15 2.77
CA GLU A 219 11.60 -27.57 2.38
C GLU A 219 12.25 -28.44 3.45
N GLU A 220 13.26 -27.92 4.16
CA GLU A 220 13.88 -28.60 5.30
C GLU A 220 12.93 -28.64 6.51
N GLU A 221 12.21 -27.55 6.79
CA GLU A 221 11.19 -27.51 7.84
C GLU A 221 10.00 -28.44 7.54
N LEU A 222 9.62 -28.58 6.26
CA LEU A 222 8.62 -29.55 5.81
C LEU A 222 9.10 -30.97 6.11
N LYS A 223 10.30 -31.35 5.69
CA LYS A 223 10.86 -32.69 5.96
C LYS A 223 10.94 -32.99 7.46
N LYS A 224 11.33 -32.00 8.26
CA LYS A 224 11.35 -32.12 9.73
C LYS A 224 9.95 -32.31 10.30
N THR A 225 8.96 -31.55 9.82
CA THR A 225 7.58 -31.65 10.29
C THR A 225 6.92 -32.96 9.84
N GLU A 226 7.27 -33.48 8.66
CA GLU A 226 6.81 -34.80 8.18
C GLU A 226 7.37 -35.93 9.04
N THR A 227 8.67 -35.91 9.36
CA THR A 227 9.29 -36.90 10.24
C THR A 227 8.72 -36.85 11.66
N GLU A 228 8.47 -35.65 12.20
CA GLU A 228 7.78 -35.47 13.49
C GLU A 228 6.32 -35.93 13.46
N SER A 229 5.62 -35.73 12.34
CA SER A 229 4.24 -36.21 12.13
C SER A 229 4.16 -37.74 12.07
N ALA A 230 5.15 -38.38 11.43
CA ALA A 230 5.25 -39.83 11.33
C ALA A 230 5.59 -40.47 12.69
N ALA A 231 6.36 -39.77 13.52
CA ALA A 231 6.66 -40.18 14.90
C ALA A 231 5.52 -39.91 15.89
N ALA A 232 4.50 -39.14 15.51
CA ALA A 232 3.39 -38.78 16.40
C ALA A 232 2.41 -39.96 16.59
N THR A 233 2.36 -40.50 17.82
CA THR A 233 1.46 -41.61 18.19
C THR A 233 0.07 -41.16 18.65
N SER A 234 -0.13 -39.88 18.99
CA SER A 234 -1.40 -39.33 19.51
C SER A 234 -2.26 -38.66 18.41
N PRO A 235 -3.60 -38.89 18.38
CA PRO A 235 -4.51 -38.25 17.41
C PRO A 235 -4.48 -36.72 17.43
N SER A 236 -4.39 -36.11 18.61
CA SER A 236 -4.32 -34.65 18.75
C SER A 236 -3.01 -34.10 18.17
N LYS A 237 -1.88 -34.77 18.44
CA LYS A 237 -0.59 -34.39 17.84
C LYS A 237 -0.62 -34.54 16.31
N LYS A 238 -1.20 -35.62 15.78
CA LYS A 238 -1.37 -35.80 14.34
C LYS A 238 -2.19 -34.68 13.69
N PHE A 239 -3.24 -34.20 14.35
CA PHE A 239 -4.04 -33.07 13.87
C PHE A 239 -3.23 -31.76 13.82
N TYR A 240 -2.46 -31.46 14.87
CA TYR A 240 -1.59 -30.29 14.89
C TYR A 240 -0.51 -30.35 13.81
N PHE A 241 0.16 -31.50 13.64
CA PHE A 241 1.15 -31.68 12.59
C PHE A 241 0.56 -31.61 11.19
N LYS A 242 -0.65 -32.14 10.98
CA LYS A 242 -1.35 -32.04 9.69
C LYS A 242 -1.65 -30.57 9.33
N ASN A 243 -2.22 -29.81 10.27
CA ASN A 243 -2.48 -28.38 10.03
C ASN A 243 -1.18 -27.59 9.80
N ARG A 244 -0.10 -27.93 10.51
CA ARG A 244 1.22 -27.32 10.29
C ARG A 244 1.78 -27.66 8.91
N LEU A 245 1.70 -28.93 8.49
CA LEU A 245 2.11 -29.37 7.14
C LEU A 245 1.31 -28.65 6.05
N ASP A 246 -0.01 -28.56 6.19
CA ASP A 246 -0.87 -27.84 5.24
C ASP A 246 -0.49 -26.35 5.16
N SER A 247 -0.14 -25.73 6.30
CA SER A 247 0.32 -24.34 6.32
C SER A 247 1.68 -24.13 5.64
N ILE A 248 2.64 -25.04 5.86
CA ILE A 248 3.97 -24.99 5.24
C ILE A 248 3.85 -25.25 3.73
N ASN A 249 3.03 -26.24 3.32
CA ASN A 249 2.74 -26.52 1.92
C ASN A 249 2.13 -25.31 1.20
N LYS A 250 1.19 -24.61 1.87
CA LYS A 250 0.61 -23.38 1.33
C LYS A 250 1.66 -22.27 1.16
N GLN A 251 2.54 -22.09 2.16
CA GLN A 251 3.62 -21.10 2.08
C GLN A 251 4.60 -21.42 0.94
N ILE A 252 4.97 -22.69 0.75
CA ILE A 252 5.84 -23.12 -0.35
C ILE A 252 5.15 -22.88 -1.70
N ALA A 253 3.86 -23.17 -1.83
CA ALA A 253 3.10 -22.91 -3.05
C ALA A 253 3.03 -21.41 -3.37
N ASP A 254 2.74 -20.57 -2.37
CA ASP A 254 2.69 -19.12 -2.52
C ASP A 254 4.07 -18.53 -2.90
N LEU A 255 5.15 -19.02 -2.28
CA LEU A 255 6.53 -18.63 -2.60
C LEU A 255 6.93 -19.05 -4.02
N LYS A 256 6.58 -20.26 -4.44
CA LYS A 256 6.81 -20.72 -5.82
C LYS A 256 6.03 -19.88 -6.83
N GLY A 257 4.81 -19.48 -6.50
CA GLY A 257 4.01 -18.54 -7.30
C GLY A 257 4.67 -17.16 -7.41
N GLN A 258 5.16 -16.61 -6.30
CA GLN A 258 5.88 -15.33 -6.27
C GLN A 258 7.20 -15.40 -7.05
N MET A 259 7.93 -16.52 -6.98
CA MET A 259 9.12 -16.74 -7.78
C MET A 259 8.82 -16.77 -9.28
N LEU A 260 7.76 -17.45 -9.70
CA LEU A 260 7.36 -17.47 -11.12
C LEU A 260 6.96 -16.09 -11.63
N LEU A 261 6.27 -15.29 -10.80
CA LEU A 261 5.94 -13.90 -11.13
C LEU A 261 7.19 -13.04 -11.23
N ALA A 262 8.10 -13.14 -10.25
CA ALA A 262 9.37 -12.41 -10.25
C ALA A 262 10.28 -12.82 -11.44
N GLU A 263 10.33 -14.10 -11.79
CA GLU A 263 11.05 -14.59 -12.99
C GLU A 263 10.45 -14.05 -14.28
N ASN A 264 9.12 -13.98 -14.38
CA ASN A 264 8.44 -13.39 -15.53
C ASN A 264 8.65 -11.87 -15.62
N GLU A 265 8.70 -11.18 -14.49
CA GLU A 265 9.02 -9.74 -14.44
C GLU A 265 10.47 -9.47 -14.87
N VAL A 266 11.42 -10.29 -14.42
CA VAL A 266 12.82 -10.21 -14.87
C VAL A 266 12.92 -10.46 -16.38
N LYS A 267 12.27 -11.51 -16.89
CA LYS A 267 12.25 -11.83 -18.34
C LYS A 267 11.56 -10.77 -19.22
N LYS A 268 10.61 -10.01 -18.67
CA LYS A 268 9.90 -8.95 -19.41
C LYS A 268 10.74 -7.67 -19.53
N HIS A 269 11.80 -7.56 -18.74
CA HIS A 269 12.68 -6.40 -18.68
C HIS A 269 14.10 -6.66 -19.20
N GLU A 270 14.46 -7.91 -19.52
CA GLU A 270 15.54 -8.29 -20.44
C GLU A 270 15.14 -8.08 -21.91
#